data_AF-A0A1W6KFK7-F1
#
_entry.id   AF-A0A1W6KFK7-F1
#
_cell.length_a   1.000
_cell.length_b   1.000
_cell.length_c   1.000
_cell.angle_alpha   90.00
_cell.angle_beta   90.00
_cell.angle_gamma   90.00
#
_symmetry.space_group_name_H-M   'P 1'
#
loop_
_entity.id
_entity.type
_entity.pdbx_description
1 polymer ?
#
loop_
_entity_poly.entity_id
_entity_poly.type
_entity_poly.pdbx_seq_one_letter_code
_entity_poly.pdbx_strand_id
1 'polypeptide(L)'
;MSAKDHIQPVRGRPPSAFLEQFATYPGADTPVFLTAPADASEEVLSNVIFNPADKDIASAKESFVPQVSGMSDMKSFAAGFWQFTDAHQAMSDKDWATFTDFVKPIFSDAQTLFWSPIPTSLGANLPADFPPELVAMRLSVIDAHPKPENLRTKIQLAELEMASTFQRPVNTDLFTKDQLTPTWHQKLAELDLAEMMKSNTDLAEEAGKLKQKIEQERRSGDDHANRDLPNLDIQRLAVMNQLQEEGHTIRQILQREQSRKPKVSLNPFDTALGEFESDDSASISN
;
A
#
# COMPACT_ATOMS: atom_id res chain seq x y z
N MET A 1 -7.30 -28.64 -32.62
CA MET A 1 -8.09 -27.47 -32.22
C MET A 1 -7.36 -26.84 -31.04
N SER A 2 -6.63 -25.75 -31.25
CA SER A 2 -5.91 -25.04 -30.18
C SER A 2 -6.80 -23.86 -29.77
N ALA A 3 -7.52 -24.02 -28.67
CA ALA A 3 -8.10 -22.88 -27.99
C ALA A 3 -6.92 -22.01 -27.54
N LYS A 4 -6.83 -20.79 -28.08
CA LYS A 4 -5.95 -19.78 -27.53
C LYS A 4 -6.56 -19.40 -26.19
N ASP A 5 -6.14 -20.08 -25.14
CA ASP A 5 -6.34 -19.64 -23.77
C ASP A 5 -5.45 -18.41 -23.60
N HIS A 6 -5.98 -17.25 -23.97
CA HIS A 6 -5.45 -15.98 -23.53
C HIS A 6 -6.17 -15.70 -22.23
N ILE A 7 -5.43 -15.61 -21.12
CA ILE A 7 -5.89 -14.80 -19.99
C ILE A 7 -6.02 -13.38 -20.56
N GLN A 8 -7.23 -13.01 -20.95
CA GLN A 8 -7.53 -11.61 -21.24
C GLN A 8 -7.89 -10.99 -19.90
N PRO A 9 -7.26 -9.89 -19.49
CA PRO A 9 -7.64 -9.22 -18.26
C PRO A 9 -9.16 -8.96 -18.24
N VAL A 10 -9.85 -9.49 -17.24
CA VAL A 10 -11.32 -9.43 -17.06
C VAL A 10 -11.84 -8.00 -16.97
N ARG A 11 -10.99 -7.04 -16.60
CA ARG A 11 -11.33 -5.61 -16.52
C ARG A 11 -10.79 -4.79 -17.68
N GLY A 12 -11.02 -5.28 -18.90
CA GLY A 12 -10.71 -4.54 -20.11
C GLY A 12 -9.21 -4.40 -20.38
N ARG A 13 -8.88 -4.10 -21.64
CA ARG A 13 -7.51 -3.79 -22.01
C ARG A 13 -7.05 -2.55 -21.22
N PRO A 14 -5.79 -2.52 -20.74
CA PRO A 14 -5.25 -1.31 -20.13
C PRO A 14 -5.49 -0.11 -21.04
N PRO A 15 -5.80 1.08 -20.50
CA PRO A 15 -5.99 2.27 -21.32
C PRO A 15 -4.80 2.48 -22.25
N SER A 16 -5.04 2.81 -23.52
CA SER A 16 -3.97 2.92 -24.53
C SER A 16 -2.89 3.93 -24.12
N ALA A 17 -3.28 5.01 -23.46
CA ALA A 17 -2.35 6.01 -22.93
C ALA A 17 -1.31 5.40 -21.96
N PHE A 18 -1.72 4.43 -21.13
CA PHE A 18 -0.81 3.74 -20.22
C PHE A 18 0.13 2.83 -21.00
N LEU A 19 -0.41 2.05 -21.95
CA LEU A 19 0.39 1.18 -22.82
C LEU A 19 1.46 1.98 -23.59
N GLU A 20 1.08 3.13 -24.15
CA GLU A 20 1.99 4.01 -24.89
C GLU A 20 3.13 4.54 -24.03
N GLN A 21 2.88 4.83 -22.75
CA GLN A 21 3.93 5.24 -21.81
C GLN A 21 4.94 4.12 -21.55
N PHE A 22 4.48 2.88 -21.39
CA PHE A 22 5.38 1.74 -21.16
C PHE A 22 6.07 1.26 -22.46
N ALA A 23 5.47 1.52 -23.63
CA ALA A 23 5.96 1.02 -24.92
C ALA A 23 7.32 1.59 -25.36
N THR A 24 7.72 2.75 -24.86
CA THR A 24 8.96 3.43 -25.27
C THR A 24 10.21 2.95 -24.52
N TYR A 25 10.05 2.12 -23.48
CA TYR A 25 11.14 1.71 -22.61
C TYR A 25 11.78 0.38 -23.04
N PRO A 26 13.11 0.23 -22.88
CA PRO A 26 13.78 -1.03 -23.13
C PRO A 26 13.14 -2.19 -22.36
N GLY A 27 12.90 -3.31 -23.04
CA GLY A 27 12.24 -4.47 -22.43
C GLY A 27 10.71 -4.42 -22.42
N ALA A 28 10.07 -3.43 -23.03
CA ALA A 28 8.61 -3.33 -23.14
C ALA A 28 7.95 -4.57 -23.74
N ASP A 29 8.59 -5.21 -24.72
CA ASP A 29 8.12 -6.43 -25.38
C ASP A 29 8.62 -7.72 -24.70
N THR A 30 9.23 -7.63 -23.51
CA THR A 30 9.69 -8.83 -22.78
C THR A 30 8.49 -9.73 -22.51
N PRO A 31 8.54 -11.03 -22.91
CA PRO A 31 7.42 -11.93 -22.70
C PRO A 31 7.14 -12.13 -21.21
N VAL A 32 5.86 -12.12 -20.84
CA VAL A 32 5.39 -12.37 -19.48
C VAL A 32 4.45 -13.54 -19.50
N PHE A 33 4.73 -14.56 -18.70
CA PHE A 33 3.82 -15.69 -18.52
C PHE A 33 3.03 -15.51 -17.22
N LEU A 34 1.71 -15.61 -17.35
CA LEU A 34 0.75 -15.43 -16.28
C LEU A 34 0.00 -16.74 -16.07
N THR A 35 -0.15 -17.18 -14.82
CA THR A 35 -1.10 -18.25 -14.47
C THR A 35 -2.05 -17.79 -13.38
N ALA A 36 -3.29 -18.27 -13.45
CA ALA A 36 -4.31 -18.03 -12.43
C ALA A 36 -5.03 -19.36 -12.11
N PRO A 37 -5.53 -19.55 -10.88
CA PRO A 37 -6.36 -20.70 -10.55
C PRO A 37 -7.63 -20.68 -11.42
N ALA A 38 -8.05 -21.84 -11.94
CA ALA A 38 -9.21 -21.92 -12.83
C ALA A 38 -10.56 -21.60 -12.14
N ASP A 39 -10.59 -21.67 -10.81
CA ASP A 39 -11.75 -21.41 -9.96
C ASP A 39 -11.68 -20.04 -9.25
N ALA A 40 -10.57 -19.32 -9.37
CA ALA A 40 -10.44 -17.97 -8.84
C ALA A 40 -10.97 -16.93 -9.83
N SER A 41 -11.19 -15.71 -9.35
CA SER A 41 -11.33 -14.58 -10.27
C SER A 41 -10.02 -14.44 -11.06
N GLU A 42 -10.10 -14.10 -12.34
CA GLU A 42 -8.89 -13.90 -13.19
C GLU A 42 -8.04 -12.68 -12.76
N GLU A 43 -8.46 -11.99 -11.70
CA GLU A 43 -7.75 -10.91 -11.01
C GLU A 43 -6.68 -11.45 -10.04
N VAL A 44 -6.78 -12.72 -9.65
CA VAL A 44 -5.86 -13.41 -8.74
C VAL A 44 -4.88 -14.24 -9.57
N LEU A 45 -3.59 -13.98 -9.40
CA LEU A 45 -2.51 -14.65 -10.13
C LEU A 45 -1.81 -15.65 -9.21
N SER A 46 -1.54 -16.85 -9.73
CA SER A 46 -0.71 -17.84 -9.05
C SER A 46 0.77 -17.64 -9.35
N ASN A 47 1.12 -17.29 -10.60
CA ASN A 47 2.50 -17.04 -10.99
C ASN A 47 2.57 -15.93 -12.03
N VAL A 48 3.60 -15.09 -11.89
CA VAL A 48 4.05 -14.13 -12.90
C VAL A 48 5.54 -14.35 -13.15
N ILE A 49 5.89 -14.73 -14.36
CA ILE A 49 7.26 -15.06 -14.75
C ILE A 49 7.68 -14.16 -15.90
N PHE A 50 8.77 -13.42 -15.73
CA PHE A 50 9.32 -12.57 -16.78
C PHE A 50 10.40 -13.30 -17.59
N ASN A 51 10.31 -13.17 -18.91
CA ASN A 51 11.16 -13.87 -19.86
C ASN A 51 11.26 -15.38 -19.56
N PRO A 52 10.13 -16.09 -19.51
CA PRO A 52 10.06 -17.48 -19.07
C PRO A 52 10.83 -18.40 -20.03
N ALA A 53 11.58 -19.35 -19.49
CA ALA A 53 12.09 -20.45 -20.29
C ALA A 53 11.01 -21.53 -20.48
N ASP A 54 11.14 -22.37 -21.51
CA ASP A 54 10.18 -23.45 -21.79
C ASP A 54 9.97 -24.38 -20.58
N LYS A 55 11.02 -24.61 -19.80
CA LYS A 55 10.97 -25.41 -18.57
C LYS A 55 10.10 -24.76 -17.48
N ASP A 56 10.08 -23.43 -17.41
CA ASP A 56 9.33 -22.69 -16.39
C ASP A 56 7.83 -22.74 -16.74
N ILE A 57 7.51 -22.59 -18.04
CA ILE A 57 6.16 -22.76 -18.58
C ILE A 57 5.66 -24.20 -18.35
N ALA A 58 6.51 -25.19 -18.63
CA ALA A 58 6.17 -26.60 -18.41
C ALA A 58 5.91 -26.88 -16.92
N SER A 59 6.82 -26.44 -16.05
CA SER A 59 6.69 -26.64 -14.60
C SER A 59 5.44 -25.99 -14.02
N ALA A 60 5.05 -24.80 -14.50
CA ALA A 60 3.84 -24.12 -14.04
C ALA A 60 2.56 -24.85 -14.48
N LYS A 61 2.58 -25.51 -15.65
CA LYS A 61 1.44 -26.29 -16.17
C LYS A 61 1.28 -27.66 -15.52
N GLU A 62 2.33 -28.17 -14.88
CA GLU A 62 2.31 -29.45 -14.15
C GLU A 62 1.72 -29.32 -12.73
N SER A 63 1.20 -28.15 -12.36
CA SER A 63 0.52 -27.93 -11.07
C SER A 63 -0.66 -28.88 -10.88
N PHE A 64 -0.83 -29.40 -9.67
CA PHE A 64 -1.96 -30.26 -9.29
C PHE A 64 -3.30 -29.51 -9.24
N VAL A 65 -3.27 -28.18 -9.21
CA VAL A 65 -4.44 -27.31 -9.22
C VAL A 65 -4.74 -26.92 -10.68
N PRO A 66 -5.98 -27.05 -11.17
CA PRO A 66 -6.35 -26.55 -12.47
C PRO A 66 -6.04 -25.05 -12.60
N GLN A 67 -5.28 -24.68 -13.64
CA GLN A 67 -4.89 -23.30 -13.89
C GLN A 67 -5.25 -22.89 -15.31
N VAL A 68 -5.62 -21.63 -15.47
CA VAL A 68 -5.59 -20.95 -16.76
C VAL A 68 -4.23 -20.28 -16.90
N SER A 69 -3.71 -20.26 -18.13
CA SER A 69 -2.40 -19.67 -18.41
C SER A 69 -2.44 -18.81 -19.66
N GLY A 70 -1.63 -17.76 -19.70
CA GLY A 70 -1.59 -16.80 -20.81
C GLY A 70 -0.21 -16.19 -20.97
N MET A 71 0.07 -15.73 -22.19
CA MET A 71 1.25 -14.92 -22.48
C MET A 71 0.81 -13.45 -22.65
N SER A 72 1.61 -12.55 -22.10
CA SER A 72 1.52 -11.10 -22.25
C SER A 72 2.92 -10.55 -22.57
N ASP A 73 3.05 -9.23 -22.57
CA ASP A 73 4.32 -8.51 -22.62
C ASP A 73 4.44 -7.55 -21.42
N MET A 74 5.67 -7.12 -21.13
CA MET A 74 5.99 -6.32 -19.94
C MET A 74 5.21 -5.00 -19.91
N LYS A 75 5.05 -4.32 -21.05
CA LYS A 75 4.27 -3.08 -21.14
C LYS A 75 2.78 -3.30 -20.84
N SER A 76 2.18 -4.38 -21.36
CA SER A 76 0.76 -4.67 -21.15
C SER A 76 0.52 -5.12 -19.72
N PHE A 77 1.43 -5.91 -19.18
CA PHE A 77 1.39 -6.30 -17.78
C PHE A 77 1.55 -5.09 -16.85
N ALA A 78 2.53 -4.22 -17.07
CA ALA A 78 2.74 -3.02 -16.25
C ALA A 78 1.55 -2.05 -16.32
N ALA A 79 1.01 -1.80 -17.52
CA ALA A 79 -0.18 -0.97 -17.69
C ALA A 79 -1.44 -1.57 -17.04
N GLY A 80 -1.51 -2.90 -16.95
CA GLY A 80 -2.62 -3.66 -16.36
C GLY A 80 -2.43 -4.04 -14.90
N PHE A 81 -1.28 -3.77 -14.28
CA PHE A 81 -0.92 -4.28 -12.95
C PHE A 81 -1.96 -3.91 -11.87
N TRP A 82 -2.62 -2.76 -12.01
CA TRP A 82 -3.69 -2.32 -11.11
C TRP A 82 -4.88 -3.30 -11.04
N GLN A 83 -5.11 -4.10 -12.08
CA GLN A 83 -6.22 -5.05 -12.19
C GLN A 83 -5.99 -6.34 -11.40
N PHE A 84 -4.74 -6.70 -11.14
CA PHE A 84 -4.40 -7.97 -10.51
C PHE A 84 -4.17 -7.77 -9.02
N THR A 85 -5.02 -8.32 -8.17
CA THR A 85 -5.04 -8.02 -6.74
C THR A 85 -3.73 -8.40 -6.05
N ASP A 86 -3.16 -9.55 -6.39
CA ASP A 86 -2.02 -10.17 -5.72
C ASP A 86 -0.80 -10.35 -6.63
N ALA A 87 -0.73 -9.62 -7.75
CA ALA A 87 0.32 -9.83 -8.76
C ALA A 87 1.74 -9.79 -8.21
N HIS A 88 2.02 -8.96 -7.19
CA HIS A 88 3.33 -8.90 -6.56
C HIS A 88 3.63 -10.15 -5.72
N GLN A 89 2.63 -10.75 -5.06
CA GLN A 89 2.78 -12.00 -4.30
C GLN A 89 2.97 -13.21 -5.24
N ALA A 90 2.46 -13.11 -6.47
CA ALA A 90 2.66 -14.10 -7.53
C ALA A 90 4.04 -14.03 -8.20
N MET A 91 4.90 -13.08 -7.81
CA MET A 91 6.26 -12.92 -8.35
C MET A 91 7.32 -13.42 -7.38
N SER A 92 8.43 -13.91 -7.93
CA SER A 92 9.67 -14.05 -7.17
C SER A 92 10.29 -12.67 -6.90
N ASP A 93 11.17 -12.55 -5.90
CA ASP A 93 11.90 -11.30 -5.64
C ASP A 93 12.71 -10.82 -6.86
N LYS A 94 13.25 -11.77 -7.65
CA LYS A 94 13.96 -11.48 -8.90
C LYS A 94 13.03 -10.90 -9.96
N ASP A 95 11.85 -11.49 -10.14
CA ASP A 95 10.87 -11.00 -11.10
C ASP A 95 10.37 -9.62 -10.69
N TRP A 96 10.10 -9.43 -9.39
CA TRP A 96 9.74 -8.13 -8.85
C TRP A 96 10.82 -7.07 -9.04
N ALA A 97 12.10 -7.40 -8.85
CA ALA A 97 13.20 -6.50 -9.17
C ALA A 97 13.21 -6.12 -10.66
N THR A 98 13.01 -7.09 -11.55
CA THR A 98 12.92 -6.87 -13.01
C THR A 98 11.76 -5.93 -13.36
N PHE A 99 10.60 -6.13 -12.73
CA PHE A 99 9.42 -5.28 -12.92
C PHE A 99 9.64 -3.86 -12.41
N THR A 100 10.16 -3.71 -11.19
CA THR A 100 10.41 -2.40 -10.58
C THR A 100 11.45 -1.59 -11.34
N ASP A 101 12.49 -2.24 -11.89
CA ASP A 101 13.47 -1.62 -12.78
C ASP A 101 12.83 -1.12 -14.09
N PHE A 102 11.87 -1.86 -14.64
CA PHE A 102 11.15 -1.46 -15.86
C PHE A 102 10.23 -0.26 -15.63
N VAL A 103 9.48 -0.21 -14.52
CA VAL A 103 8.50 0.87 -14.27
C VAL A 103 9.12 2.13 -13.66
N LYS A 104 10.27 2.03 -13.01
CA LYS A 104 10.93 3.13 -12.30
C LYS A 104 11.11 4.41 -13.14
N PRO A 105 11.65 4.36 -14.38
CA PRO A 105 11.83 5.56 -15.20
C PRO A 105 10.53 6.28 -15.54
N ILE A 106 9.41 5.55 -15.56
CA ILE A 106 8.10 6.11 -15.90
C ILE A 106 7.53 6.89 -14.72
N PHE A 107 7.80 6.44 -13.50
CA PHE A 107 7.31 7.11 -12.29
C PHE A 107 8.13 8.32 -11.88
N SER A 108 9.38 8.42 -12.32
CA SER A 108 10.16 9.66 -12.20
C SER A 108 9.63 10.77 -13.12
N ASP A 109 9.12 10.40 -14.30
CA ASP A 109 8.85 11.36 -15.38
C ASP A 109 7.35 11.69 -15.58
N ALA A 110 6.44 10.76 -15.28
CA ALA A 110 5.01 10.90 -15.52
C ALA A 110 4.24 11.39 -14.29
N GLN A 111 4.15 12.72 -14.13
CA GLN A 111 3.38 13.33 -13.03
C GLN A 111 1.87 13.41 -13.27
N THR A 112 1.35 13.23 -14.49
CA THR A 112 -0.06 13.55 -14.80
C THR A 112 -0.97 12.36 -15.03
N LEU A 113 -0.45 11.25 -15.59
CA LEU A 113 -1.30 10.11 -15.97
C LEU A 113 -1.57 9.13 -14.82
N PHE A 114 -0.71 9.10 -13.81
CA PHE A 114 -0.87 8.27 -12.60
C PHE A 114 -1.29 9.07 -11.37
N TRP A 115 -1.59 10.36 -11.54
CA TRP A 115 -1.98 11.25 -10.45
C TRP A 115 -3.40 11.74 -10.68
N SER A 116 -4.34 11.21 -9.91
CA SER A 116 -5.73 11.67 -9.84
C SER A 116 -6.18 11.55 -8.39
N PRO A 117 -7.11 12.37 -7.88
CA PRO A 117 -7.42 12.44 -6.45
C PRO A 117 -8.31 11.27 -6.03
N ILE A 118 -7.76 10.07 -6.06
CA ILE A 118 -8.15 9.01 -5.13
C ILE A 118 -7.53 9.48 -3.82
N PRO A 119 -8.28 9.56 -2.71
CA PRO A 119 -7.99 10.52 -1.65
C PRO A 119 -6.52 10.42 -1.30
N THR A 120 -5.85 11.56 -1.43
CA THR A 120 -4.41 11.73 -1.38
C THR A 120 -3.79 10.96 -0.21
N SER A 121 -4.57 10.69 0.85
CA SER A 121 -4.22 9.91 2.03
C SER A 121 -3.67 8.49 1.79
N LEU A 122 -4.15 7.71 0.80
CA LEU A 122 -3.67 6.31 0.65
C LEU A 122 -2.24 6.22 0.09
N GLY A 123 -1.90 7.08 -0.87
CA GLY A 123 -0.57 7.17 -1.48
C GLY A 123 0.33 8.26 -0.89
N ALA A 124 -0.22 9.18 -0.11
CA ALA A 124 0.57 10.12 0.67
C ALA A 124 1.24 9.41 1.82
N ASN A 125 2.40 9.95 2.22
CA ASN A 125 3.09 9.53 3.44
C ASN A 125 3.39 8.02 3.46
N LEU A 126 4.05 7.52 2.41
CA LEU A 126 4.58 6.16 2.34
C LEU A 126 6.09 6.17 2.66
N PRO A 127 6.49 6.30 3.93
CA PRO A 127 7.90 6.25 4.28
C PRO A 127 8.44 4.84 4.06
N ALA A 128 9.75 4.71 3.83
CA ALA A 128 10.37 3.41 3.59
C ALA A 128 10.24 2.44 4.78
N ASP A 129 10.02 2.95 6.00
CA ASP A 129 9.79 2.18 7.22
C ASP A 129 8.30 2.04 7.58
N PHE A 130 7.39 2.20 6.61
CA PHE A 130 5.96 2.06 6.85
C PHE A 130 5.60 0.61 7.27
N PRO A 131 4.78 0.40 8.32
CA PRO A 131 4.49 -0.93 8.84
C PRO A 131 3.79 -1.84 7.81
N PRO A 132 4.20 -3.12 7.67
CA PRO A 132 3.60 -4.06 6.72
C PRO A 132 2.10 -4.28 6.92
N GLU A 133 1.64 -4.27 8.17
CA GLU A 133 0.20 -4.39 8.50
C GLU A 133 -0.62 -3.25 7.87
N LEU A 134 -0.10 -2.01 7.93
CA LEU A 134 -0.77 -0.85 7.33
C LEU A 134 -0.66 -0.87 5.80
N VAL A 135 0.46 -1.35 5.24
CA VAL A 135 0.63 -1.55 3.79
C VAL A 135 -0.46 -2.50 3.27
N ALA A 136 -0.63 -3.66 3.90
CA ALA A 136 -1.63 -4.66 3.51
C ALA A 136 -3.06 -4.11 3.58
N MET A 137 -3.38 -3.34 4.63
CA MET A 137 -4.68 -2.67 4.75
C MET A 137 -4.93 -1.71 3.58
N ARG A 138 -3.95 -0.90 3.19
CA ARG A 138 -4.09 0.02 2.05
C ARG A 138 -4.22 -0.70 0.71
N LEU A 139 -3.45 -1.77 0.49
CA LEU A 139 -3.55 -2.60 -0.72
C LEU A 139 -4.95 -3.21 -0.84
N SER A 140 -5.51 -3.74 0.25
CA SER A 140 -6.85 -4.34 0.22
C SER A 140 -7.96 -3.38 -0.25
N VAL A 141 -7.84 -2.08 0.06
CA VAL A 141 -8.79 -1.06 -0.44
C VAL A 141 -8.58 -0.78 -1.93
N ILE A 142 -7.33 -0.69 -2.37
CA ILE A 142 -7.01 -0.51 -3.80
C ILE A 142 -7.52 -1.72 -4.61
N ASP A 143 -7.38 -2.93 -4.07
CA ASP A 143 -7.80 -4.16 -4.72
C ASP A 143 -9.33 -4.35 -4.73
N ALA A 144 -10.03 -3.87 -3.70
CA ALA A 144 -11.49 -3.81 -3.69
C ALA A 144 -12.05 -2.79 -4.70
N HIS A 145 -11.28 -1.74 -5.00
CA HIS A 145 -11.67 -0.65 -5.89
C HIS A 145 -10.58 -0.33 -6.94
N PRO A 146 -10.22 -1.29 -7.80
CA PRO A 146 -9.07 -1.17 -8.68
C PRO A 146 -9.39 -0.18 -9.79
N LYS A 147 -8.46 0.75 -10.01
CA LYS A 147 -8.57 1.84 -10.97
C LYS A 147 -7.20 2.08 -11.62
N PRO A 148 -7.14 2.41 -12.93
CA PRO A 148 -5.87 2.73 -13.60
C PRO A 148 -5.07 3.82 -12.88
N GLU A 149 -5.76 4.83 -12.34
CA GLU A 149 -5.14 5.96 -11.64
C GLU A 149 -4.43 5.54 -10.34
N ASN A 150 -4.78 4.39 -9.76
CA ASN A 150 -4.10 3.85 -8.56
C ASN A 150 -2.79 3.12 -8.87
N LEU A 151 -2.43 2.95 -10.13
CA LEU A 151 -1.32 2.09 -10.54
C LEU A 151 -0.01 2.42 -9.80
N ARG A 152 0.36 3.70 -9.73
CA ARG A 152 1.58 4.14 -9.03
C ARG A 152 1.53 3.79 -7.55
N THR A 153 0.47 4.17 -6.86
CA THR A 153 0.29 3.90 -5.42
C THR A 153 0.32 2.40 -5.14
N LYS A 154 -0.34 1.60 -5.99
CA LYS A 154 -0.33 0.13 -5.84
C LYS A 154 1.07 -0.44 -5.94
N ILE A 155 1.87 0.00 -6.91
CA ILE A 155 3.25 -0.47 -7.08
C ILE A 155 4.13 -0.02 -5.91
N GLN A 156 3.96 1.21 -5.43
CA GLN A 156 4.68 1.72 -4.25
C GLN A 156 4.36 0.91 -2.99
N LEU A 157 3.08 0.60 -2.74
CA LEU A 157 2.68 -0.23 -1.60
C LEU A 157 3.16 -1.67 -1.75
N ALA A 158 3.02 -2.26 -2.94
CA ALA A 158 3.53 -3.58 -3.24
C ALA A 158 5.05 -3.66 -3.05
N GLU A 159 5.80 -2.60 -3.38
CA GLU A 159 7.24 -2.54 -3.11
C GLU A 159 7.55 -2.59 -1.60
N LEU A 160 6.79 -1.87 -0.77
CA LEU A 160 6.96 -1.92 0.68
C LEU A 160 6.67 -3.33 1.24
N GLU A 161 5.60 -3.97 0.74
CA GLU A 161 5.26 -5.35 1.13
C GLU A 161 6.33 -6.35 0.68
N MET A 162 6.82 -6.24 -0.55
CA MET A 162 7.86 -7.12 -1.09
C MET A 162 9.19 -6.93 -0.35
N ALA A 163 9.59 -5.69 -0.09
CA ALA A 163 10.79 -5.39 0.68
C ALA A 163 10.73 -6.00 2.10
N SER A 164 9.57 -5.90 2.75
CA SER A 164 9.33 -6.55 4.05
C SER A 164 9.36 -8.07 3.96
N THR A 165 8.66 -8.65 2.98
CA THR A 165 8.53 -10.10 2.78
C THR A 165 9.88 -10.77 2.54
N PHE A 166 10.72 -10.17 1.70
CA PHE A 166 12.05 -10.68 1.36
C PHE A 166 13.18 -10.11 2.24
N GLN A 167 12.86 -9.31 3.25
CA GLN A 167 13.82 -8.68 4.17
C GLN A 167 14.95 -7.93 3.44
N ARG A 168 14.58 -7.15 2.43
CA ARG A 168 15.51 -6.34 1.62
C ARG A 168 15.23 -4.84 1.76
N PRO A 169 16.18 -3.97 1.39
CA PRO A 169 15.91 -2.53 1.32
C PRO A 169 14.79 -2.21 0.32
N VAL A 170 14.03 -1.17 0.64
CA VAL A 170 13.02 -0.58 -0.25
C VAL A 170 13.70 0.12 -1.42
N ASN A 171 13.20 -0.08 -2.64
CA ASN A 171 13.60 0.64 -3.83
C ASN A 171 13.04 2.08 -3.79
N THR A 172 13.79 2.97 -3.14
CA THR A 172 13.39 4.36 -2.90
C THR A 172 13.16 5.17 -4.16
N ASP A 173 13.69 4.74 -5.30
CA ASP A 173 13.55 5.45 -6.57
C ASP A 173 12.13 5.40 -7.15
N LEU A 174 11.27 4.53 -6.61
CA LEU A 174 9.84 4.51 -6.91
C LEU A 174 9.06 5.61 -6.17
N PHE A 175 9.67 6.31 -5.21
CA PHE A 175 9.02 7.24 -4.30
C PHE A 175 9.53 8.67 -4.49
N THR A 176 8.67 9.66 -4.20
CA THR A 176 9.14 11.05 -4.08
C THR A 176 9.81 11.27 -2.74
N LYS A 177 10.69 12.28 -2.65
CA LYS A 177 11.41 12.60 -1.41
C LYS A 177 10.45 12.90 -0.24
N ASP A 178 9.38 13.60 -0.56
CA ASP A 178 8.26 13.98 0.31
C ASP A 178 7.42 12.78 0.78
N GLN A 179 7.43 11.65 0.07
CA GLN A 179 6.85 10.39 0.58
C GLN A 179 7.76 9.72 1.61
N LEU A 180 9.08 9.82 1.43
CA LEU A 180 10.09 9.13 2.24
C LEU A 180 10.43 9.85 3.56
N THR A 181 10.04 11.12 3.71
CA THR A 181 10.37 11.94 4.88
C THR A 181 9.16 12.74 5.39
N PRO A 182 8.92 12.84 6.71
CA PRO A 182 9.63 12.16 7.79
C PRO A 182 9.30 10.65 7.87
N THR A 183 10.14 9.90 8.58
CA THR A 183 9.96 8.44 8.75
C THR A 183 8.70 8.13 9.54
N TRP A 184 8.23 6.89 9.46
CA TRP A 184 7.06 6.44 10.22
C TRP A 184 7.23 6.66 11.72
N HIS A 185 8.38 6.28 12.28
CA HIS A 185 8.66 6.45 13.70
C HIS A 185 8.70 7.92 14.14
N GLN A 186 9.19 8.81 13.27
CA GLN A 186 9.17 10.25 13.53
C GLN A 186 7.73 10.78 13.55
N LYS A 187 6.90 10.36 12.59
CA LYS A 187 5.47 10.69 12.57
C LYS A 187 4.76 10.20 13.84
N LEU A 188 5.03 8.97 14.27
CA LEU A 188 4.45 8.43 15.50
C LEU A 188 4.80 9.27 16.75
N ALA A 189 6.02 9.78 16.83
CA ALA A 189 6.47 10.59 17.97
C ALA A 189 5.77 11.95 18.07
N GLU A 190 5.26 12.47 16.96
CA GLU A 190 4.56 13.76 16.87
C GLU A 190 3.05 13.63 17.12
N LEU A 191 2.49 12.42 17.13
CA LEU A 191 1.05 12.20 17.27
C LEU A 191 0.60 12.30 18.74
N ASP A 192 -0.35 13.21 19.00
CA ASP A 192 -1.11 13.21 20.24
C ASP A 192 -2.20 12.12 20.20
N LEU A 193 -2.11 11.19 21.16
CA LEU A 193 -3.07 10.10 21.32
C LEU A 193 -4.50 10.61 21.52
N ALA A 194 -4.68 11.72 22.25
CA ALA A 194 -5.99 12.29 22.52
C ALA A 194 -6.61 12.88 21.24
N GLU A 195 -5.81 13.57 20.44
CA GLU A 195 -6.23 14.12 19.14
C GLU A 195 -6.56 13.01 18.14
N MET A 196 -5.74 11.95 18.08
CA MET A 196 -6.00 10.78 17.24
C MET A 196 -7.29 10.05 17.63
N MET A 197 -7.54 9.89 18.94
CA MET A 197 -8.79 9.29 19.43
C MET A 197 -10.02 10.11 19.04
N LYS A 198 -9.91 11.44 19.13
CA LYS A 198 -10.97 12.35 18.70
C LYS A 198 -11.19 12.23 17.20
N SER A 199 -10.13 12.31 16.40
CA SER A 199 -10.20 12.18 14.93
C SER A 199 -10.81 10.85 14.49
N ASN A 200 -10.45 9.73 15.12
CA ASN A 200 -11.07 8.43 14.83
C ASN A 200 -12.55 8.36 15.18
N THR A 201 -12.97 9.01 16.27
CA THR A 201 -14.38 9.11 16.65
C THR A 201 -15.16 9.94 15.61
N ASP A 202 -14.61 11.10 15.23
CA ASP A 202 -15.21 11.99 14.23
C ASP A 202 -15.36 11.26 12.87
N LEU A 203 -14.32 10.54 12.44
CA LEU A 203 -14.35 9.71 11.22
C LEU A 203 -15.42 8.61 11.29
N ALA A 204 -15.55 7.93 12.44
CA ALA A 204 -16.56 6.88 12.62
C ALA A 204 -17.99 7.44 12.54
N GLU A 205 -18.23 8.62 13.10
CA GLU A 205 -19.52 9.30 13.01
C GLU A 205 -19.86 9.70 11.56
N GLU A 206 -18.89 10.28 10.84
CA GLU A 206 -19.08 10.65 9.44
C GLU A 206 -19.30 9.43 8.55
N ALA A 207 -18.56 8.34 8.76
CA ALA A 207 -18.72 7.08 8.04
C ALA A 207 -20.12 6.50 8.29
N GLY A 208 -20.62 6.59 9.53
CA GLY A 208 -21.98 6.19 9.90
C GLY A 208 -23.05 6.98 9.14
N LYS A 209 -22.91 8.31 9.06
CA LYS A 209 -23.82 9.19 8.30
C LYS A 209 -23.80 8.85 6.81
N LEU A 210 -22.62 8.65 6.23
CA LEU A 210 -22.46 8.32 4.81
C LEU A 210 -23.08 6.95 4.48
N LYS A 211 -22.88 5.95 5.34
CA LYS A 211 -23.49 4.62 5.19
C LYS A 211 -25.02 4.70 5.21
N GLN A 212 -25.60 5.49 6.12
CA GLN A 212 -27.04 5.70 6.19
C GLN A 212 -27.57 6.38 4.92
N LYS A 213 -26.85 7.39 4.41
CA LYS A 213 -27.19 8.07 3.15
C LYS A 213 -27.22 7.08 1.97
N ILE A 214 -26.18 6.27 1.80
CA ILE A 214 -26.09 5.26 0.73
C ILE A 214 -27.27 4.26 0.82
N GLU A 215 -27.59 3.82 2.03
CA GLU A 215 -28.70 2.87 2.25
C GLU A 215 -30.07 3.51 1.97
N GLN A 216 -30.25 4.79 2.34
CA GLN A 216 -31.47 5.54 2.04
C GLN A 216 -31.65 5.70 0.54
N GLU A 217 -30.60 6.09 -0.19
CA GLU A 217 -30.61 6.24 -1.65
C GLU A 217 -30.93 4.93 -2.37
N ARG A 218 -30.36 3.80 -1.89
CA ARG A 218 -30.68 2.46 -2.39
C ARG A 218 -32.15 2.06 -2.20
N ARG A 219 -32.76 2.46 -1.08
CA ARG A 219 -34.17 2.16 -0.77
C ARG A 219 -35.15 3.07 -1.49
N SER A 220 -34.78 4.31 -1.78
CA SER A 220 -35.65 5.27 -2.46
C SER A 220 -35.85 4.99 -3.96
N GLY A 221 -35.03 4.12 -4.58
CA GLY A 221 -35.27 3.60 -5.93
C GLY A 221 -35.46 4.67 -7.00
N ASP A 222 -34.79 5.82 -6.86
CA ASP A 222 -34.97 6.94 -7.78
C ASP A 222 -34.16 6.67 -9.06
N ASP A 223 -34.82 6.04 -10.03
CA ASP A 223 -34.28 5.54 -11.32
C ASP A 223 -33.66 6.64 -12.22
N HIS A 224 -33.64 7.91 -11.79
CA HIS A 224 -33.26 9.06 -12.62
C HIS A 224 -32.16 9.97 -12.08
N ALA A 225 -31.48 9.64 -10.97
CA ALA A 225 -30.37 10.46 -10.45
C ALA A 225 -29.01 9.76 -10.56
N ASN A 226 -28.27 10.05 -11.64
CA ASN A 226 -26.81 9.91 -11.77
C ASN A 226 -26.20 8.56 -11.32
N ARG A 227 -26.05 7.64 -12.28
CA ARG A 227 -25.44 6.30 -12.12
C ARG A 227 -24.00 6.27 -11.54
N ASP A 228 -23.34 7.42 -11.38
CA ASP A 228 -21.95 7.50 -10.88
C ASP A 228 -21.80 7.98 -9.42
N LEU A 229 -22.82 8.62 -8.83
CA LEU A 229 -22.77 9.11 -7.43
C LEU A 229 -22.71 7.98 -6.38
N PRO A 230 -23.43 6.84 -6.52
CA PRO A 230 -23.34 5.74 -5.55
C PRO A 230 -21.94 5.15 -5.46
N ASN A 231 -21.20 5.10 -6.58
CA ASN A 231 -19.85 4.54 -6.62
C ASN A 231 -18.82 5.41 -5.89
N LEU A 232 -18.97 6.74 -5.95
CA LEU A 232 -18.06 7.66 -5.25
C LEU A 232 -18.27 7.61 -3.74
N ASP A 233 -19.53 7.60 -3.28
CA ASP A 233 -19.84 7.55 -1.86
C ASP A 233 -19.47 6.18 -1.25
N ILE A 234 -19.60 5.07 -1.99
CA ILE A 234 -19.08 3.76 -1.59
C ILE A 234 -17.55 3.79 -1.44
N GLN A 235 -16.83 4.40 -2.39
CA GLN A 235 -15.36 4.52 -2.31
C GLN A 235 -14.93 5.38 -1.12
N ARG A 236 -15.61 6.51 -0.89
CA ARG A 236 -15.37 7.36 0.29
C ARG A 236 -15.58 6.59 1.59
N LEU A 237 -16.68 5.84 1.69
CA LEU A 237 -16.96 5.01 2.86
C LEU A 237 -15.86 3.96 3.08
N ALA A 238 -15.39 3.30 2.03
CA ALA A 238 -14.30 2.32 2.12
C ALA A 238 -13.01 2.97 2.67
N VAL A 239 -12.63 4.15 2.18
CA VAL A 239 -11.46 4.88 2.66
C VAL A 239 -11.64 5.34 4.12
N MET A 240 -12.81 5.83 4.50
CA MET A 240 -13.05 6.26 5.88
C MET A 240 -12.97 5.10 6.87
N ASN A 241 -13.55 3.95 6.52
CA ASN A 241 -13.43 2.74 7.33
C ASN A 241 -11.98 2.29 7.45
N GLN A 242 -11.22 2.38 6.36
CA GLN A 242 -9.80 2.06 6.38
C GLN A 242 -9.04 3.00 7.32
N LEU A 243 -9.22 4.33 7.19
CA LEU A 243 -8.50 5.30 8.03
C LEU A 243 -8.81 5.11 9.51
N GLN A 244 -10.05 4.74 9.82
CA GLN A 244 -10.46 4.37 11.18
C GLN A 244 -9.72 3.11 11.66
N GLU A 245 -9.57 2.11 10.81
CA GLU A 245 -8.83 0.89 11.12
C GLU A 245 -7.33 1.17 11.28
N GLU A 246 -6.69 1.99 10.43
CA GLU A 246 -5.31 2.43 10.61
C GLU A 246 -5.15 3.15 11.94
N GLY A 247 -6.05 4.08 12.23
CA GLY A 247 -6.06 4.80 13.50
C GLY A 247 -6.18 3.86 14.70
N HIS A 248 -6.91 2.76 14.58
CA HIS A 248 -6.97 1.72 15.61
C HIS A 248 -5.64 0.97 15.75
N THR A 249 -5.03 0.54 14.65
CA THR A 249 -3.74 -0.16 14.63
C THR A 249 -2.62 0.72 15.19
N ILE A 250 -2.54 1.98 14.76
CA ILE A 250 -1.58 2.97 15.27
C ILE A 250 -1.75 3.15 16.78
N ARG A 251 -2.99 3.24 17.26
CA ARG A 251 -3.29 3.35 18.68
C ARG A 251 -2.77 2.15 19.47
N GLN A 252 -2.98 0.93 18.96
CA GLN A 252 -2.43 -0.27 19.59
C GLN A 252 -0.90 -0.25 19.63
N ILE A 253 -0.25 0.21 18.56
CA ILE A 253 1.21 0.38 18.50
C ILE A 253 1.69 1.37 19.57
N LEU A 254 1.09 2.57 19.64
CA LEU A 254 1.44 3.59 20.63
C LEU A 254 1.24 3.11 22.08
N GLN A 255 0.16 2.39 22.37
CA GLN A 255 -0.07 1.81 23.70
C GLN A 255 0.98 0.75 24.07
N ARG A 256 1.40 -0.07 23.11
CA ARG A 256 2.50 -1.04 23.30
C ARG A 256 3.82 -0.33 23.55
N GLU A 257 4.10 0.78 22.87
CA GLU A 257 5.34 1.56 23.10
C GLU A 257 5.33 2.27 24.46
N GLN A 258 4.21 2.88 24.85
CA GLN A 258 4.07 3.53 26.15
C GLN A 258 4.19 2.53 27.31
N SER A 259 3.68 1.32 27.16
CA SER A 259 3.82 0.26 28.19
C SER A 259 5.24 -0.34 28.25
N ARG A 260 6.02 -0.25 27.16
CA ARG A 260 7.42 -0.69 27.10
C ARG A 260 8.41 0.32 27.64
N LYS A 261 8.08 1.63 27.68
CA LYS A 261 8.93 2.61 28.36
C LYS A 261 9.04 2.19 29.83
N PRO A 262 10.25 1.92 30.35
CA PRO A 262 10.40 1.58 31.75
C PRO A 262 9.79 2.73 32.55
N LYS A 263 8.87 2.41 33.48
CA LYS A 263 8.50 3.33 34.53
C LYS A 263 9.82 3.71 35.17
N VAL A 264 10.31 4.92 34.92
CA VAL A 264 11.36 5.51 35.74
C VAL A 264 10.75 5.46 37.12
N SER A 265 11.24 4.53 37.93
CA SER A 265 10.93 4.45 39.34
C SER A 265 11.47 5.75 39.90
N LEU A 266 10.61 6.76 39.99
CA LEU A 266 10.77 7.85 40.94
C LEU A 266 10.77 7.17 42.30
N ASN A 267 11.96 6.75 42.72
CA ASN A 267 12.19 6.25 44.05
C ASN A 267 11.93 7.45 44.97
N PRO A 268 10.90 7.45 45.82
CA PRO A 268 10.56 8.62 46.64
C PRO A 268 11.62 8.93 47.72
N PHE A 269 12.71 8.15 47.77
CA PHE A 269 13.77 8.25 48.77
C PHE A 269 15.02 9.01 48.33
N ASP A 270 15.16 9.44 47.06
CA ASP A 270 16.31 10.26 46.65
C ASP A 270 16.11 11.77 46.94
N THR A 271 15.13 12.12 47.77
CA THR A 271 14.86 13.51 48.22
C THR A 271 15.40 13.83 49.62
N ALA A 272 16.47 13.18 50.06
CA ALA A 272 17.08 13.53 51.35
C ALA A 272 18.57 13.17 51.36
N LEU A 273 19.43 14.09 50.93
CA LEU A 273 20.80 14.31 51.43
C LEU A 273 21.47 15.35 50.52
N GLY A 274 21.17 16.62 50.78
CA GLY A 274 21.74 17.73 50.02
C GLY A 274 21.65 19.09 50.71
N GLU A 275 21.55 19.12 52.05
CA GLU A 275 21.72 20.32 52.85
C GLU A 275 22.58 19.97 54.06
N PHE A 276 23.88 20.20 53.94
CA PHE A 276 24.72 20.53 55.09
C PHE A 276 25.67 21.64 54.65
N GLU A 277 25.21 22.86 54.92
CA GLU A 277 26.08 24.01 55.11
C GLU A 277 27.15 23.63 56.14
N SER A 278 28.42 23.82 55.80
CA SER A 278 29.43 24.17 56.80
C SER A 278 30.23 25.33 56.22
N ASP A 279 29.76 26.49 56.63
CA ASP A 279 30.49 27.73 56.77
C ASP A 279 31.70 27.47 57.68
N ASP A 280 32.91 27.73 57.19
CA ASP A 280 34.05 27.99 58.07
C ASP A 280 34.97 29.00 57.38
N SER A 281 34.77 30.25 57.81
CA SER A 281 35.62 31.39 57.54
C SER A 281 36.65 31.50 58.67
N ALA A 282 37.94 31.58 58.32
CA ALA A 282 38.91 32.52 58.91
C ALA A 282 40.36 32.21 58.46
N SER A 283 40.90 33.13 57.65
CA SER A 283 42.11 33.92 57.92
C SER A 283 43.27 33.28 58.70
N ILE A 284 44.49 33.32 58.13
CA ILE A 284 45.62 34.15 58.61
C ILE A 284 46.81 34.05 57.63
N SER A 285 47.37 35.24 57.40
CA SER A 285 48.59 35.68 56.70
C SER A 285 49.84 34.79 56.72
N ASN A 286 50.52 34.71 55.58
CA ASN A 286 51.78 35.43 55.29
C ASN A 286 52.15 35.33 53.81
#